data_AF-A0A239DEV6-F1
#
_entry.id   AF-A0A239DEV6-F1
#
_cell.length_a   1.000
_cell.length_b   1.000
_cell.length_c   1.000
_cell.angle_alpha   90.00
_cell.angle_beta   90.00
_cell.angle_gamma   90.00
#
_symmetry.space_group_name_H-M   'P 1'
#
loop_
_entity.id
_entity.type
_entity.pdbx_description
1 polymer ?
#
loop_
_entity_poly.entity_id
_entity_poly.type
_entity_poly.pdbx_seq_one_letter_code
_entity_poly.pdbx_strand_id
1 'polypeptide(L)'
;MPAETGKAAVPADLPRDPNGLPRGFRHDLINALNAIQGFATLLEADLPEGDSRSFASRIRQAGAEAMRLADMIPSSPKETVRVLMVSSASDADMLVLALDGFGCDITLVDSVSRANQALARAPKAWDLVLVEPVLAVHVEEAATTAGLPLLTRDPAMPAASLAILLRESVQRG
;
A
#
# COMPACT_ATOMS: atom_id res chain seq x y z
N MET A 1 -40.59 22.67 2.79
CA MET A 1 -40.12 21.52 1.99
C MET A 1 -38.79 21.09 2.56
N PRO A 2 -38.65 19.88 3.12
CA PRO A 2 -37.35 19.40 3.62
C PRO A 2 -36.47 18.98 2.43
N ALA A 3 -35.23 19.47 2.41
CA ALA A 3 -34.24 19.05 1.42
C ALA A 3 -33.82 17.60 1.70
N GLU A 4 -34.02 16.73 0.73
CA GLU A 4 -33.45 15.39 0.73
C GLU A 4 -31.92 15.53 0.73
N THR A 5 -31.30 15.21 1.86
CA THR A 5 -29.85 15.01 1.92
C THR A 5 -29.51 13.81 1.06
N GLY A 6 -28.97 14.08 -0.13
CA GLY A 6 -28.43 13.09 -1.04
C GLY A 6 -27.47 12.18 -0.28
N LYS A 7 -27.88 10.93 -0.10
CA LYS A 7 -27.03 9.86 0.42
C LYS A 7 -25.90 9.68 -0.60
N ALA A 8 -24.75 10.29 -0.35
CA ALA A 8 -23.57 10.12 -1.19
C ALA A 8 -23.33 8.61 -1.32
N ALA A 9 -23.55 8.09 -2.52
CA ALA A 9 -23.31 6.69 -2.80
C ALA A 9 -21.81 6.46 -2.59
N VAL A 10 -21.45 5.67 -1.58
CA VAL A 10 -20.09 5.18 -1.45
C VAL A 10 -19.82 4.36 -2.71
N PRO A 11 -18.85 4.72 -3.56
CA PRO A 11 -18.56 3.98 -4.77
C PRO A 11 -18.31 2.52 -4.41
N ALA A 12 -19.11 1.62 -4.98
CA ALA A 12 -19.24 0.24 -4.52
C ALA A 12 -17.98 -0.62 -4.71
N ASP A 13 -16.95 -0.08 -5.37
CA ASP A 13 -15.83 -0.86 -5.92
C ASP A 13 -14.44 -0.39 -5.45
N LEU A 14 -14.36 0.33 -4.32
CA LEU A 14 -13.06 0.65 -3.76
C LEU A 14 -12.41 -0.62 -3.20
N PRO A 15 -11.16 -0.94 -3.63
CA PRO A 15 -10.42 -2.06 -3.07
C PRO A 15 -10.38 -1.95 -1.56
N ARG A 16 -10.78 -3.02 -0.87
CA ARG A 16 -10.80 -3.05 0.60
C ARG A 16 -9.49 -3.62 1.14
N ASP A 17 -9.18 -3.24 2.36
CA ASP A 17 -8.09 -3.82 3.14
C ASP A 17 -8.57 -5.08 3.89
N PRO A 18 -7.68 -5.82 4.57
CA PRO A 18 -8.04 -7.03 5.33
C PRO A 18 -9.07 -6.78 6.44
N ASN A 19 -9.25 -5.53 6.87
CA ASN A 19 -10.22 -5.12 7.89
C ASN A 19 -11.57 -4.67 7.28
N GLY A 20 -11.73 -4.82 5.95
CA GLY A 20 -12.96 -4.46 5.25
C GLY A 20 -13.14 -2.95 5.03
N LEU A 21 -12.13 -2.13 5.32
CA LEU A 21 -12.14 -0.68 5.07
C LEU A 21 -11.61 -0.37 3.66
N PRO A 22 -12.05 0.72 3.01
CA PRO A 22 -11.43 1.16 1.76
C PRO A 22 -9.92 1.37 1.96
N ARG A 23 -9.10 0.90 1.02
CA ARG A 23 -7.65 1.15 1.06
C ARG A 23 -7.37 2.65 1.13
N GLY A 24 -6.44 3.05 2.00
CA GLY A 24 -6.11 4.46 2.21
C GLY A 24 -7.09 5.23 3.09
N PHE A 25 -8.22 4.64 3.49
CA PHE A 25 -9.26 5.33 4.27
C PHE A 25 -8.72 6.00 5.55
N ARG A 26 -7.87 5.31 6.32
CA ARG A 26 -7.26 5.89 7.52
C ARG A 26 -6.42 7.13 7.18
N HIS A 27 -5.64 7.08 6.09
CA HIS A 27 -4.82 8.19 5.64
C HIS A 27 -5.69 9.38 5.21
N ASP A 28 -6.70 9.12 4.38
CA ASP A 28 -7.62 10.16 3.90
C ASP A 28 -8.42 10.79 5.06
N LEU A 29 -8.87 9.98 6.02
CA LEU A 29 -9.54 10.44 7.22
C LEU A 29 -8.63 11.32 8.08
N ILE A 30 -7.39 10.89 8.34
CA ILE A 30 -6.40 11.69 9.09
C ILE A 30 -6.12 13.00 8.38
N ASN A 31 -5.96 12.99 7.05
CA ASN A 31 -5.75 14.21 6.26
C ASN A 31 -6.94 15.18 6.38
N ALA A 32 -8.16 14.69 6.25
CA ALA A 32 -9.37 15.51 6.40
C ALA A 32 -9.49 16.08 7.82
N LEU A 33 -9.22 15.28 8.86
CA LEU A 33 -9.25 15.72 10.25
C LEU A 33 -8.18 16.77 10.55
N ASN A 34 -6.96 16.60 10.02
CA ASN A 34 -5.90 17.61 10.13
C ASN A 34 -6.31 18.94 9.48
N ALA A 35 -6.95 18.90 8.31
CA ALA A 35 -7.46 20.10 7.66
C ALA A 35 -8.53 20.80 8.51
N ILE A 36 -9.51 20.05 9.04
CA ILE A 36 -10.57 20.59 9.91
C ILE A 36 -9.98 21.22 11.18
N GLN A 37 -9.02 20.56 11.83
CA GLN A 37 -8.33 21.12 13.00
C GLN A 37 -7.54 22.39 12.66
N GLY A 38 -6.85 22.41 11.51
CA GLY A 38 -6.13 23.59 11.03
C GLY A 38 -7.07 24.79 10.85
N PHE A 39 -8.19 24.61 10.15
CA PHE A 39 -9.18 25.67 9.97
C PHE A 39 -9.82 26.11 11.29
N ALA A 40 -10.16 25.19 12.19
CA ALA A 40 -10.73 25.53 13.49
C ALA A 40 -9.75 26.37 14.35
N THR A 41 -8.45 26.06 14.26
CA THR A 41 -7.40 26.82 14.96
C THR A 41 -7.28 28.25 14.41
N LEU A 42 -7.31 28.40 13.07
CA LEU A 42 -7.32 29.73 12.44
C LEU A 42 -8.56 30.54 12.84
N LEU A 43 -9.75 29.92 12.80
CA LEU A 43 -11.00 30.56 13.22
C LEU A 43 -10.97 31.01 14.68
N GLU A 44 -10.46 30.19 15.60
CA GLU A 44 -10.36 30.55 17.02
C GLU A 44 -9.39 31.71 17.28
N ALA A 45 -8.37 31.87 16.43
CA ALA A 45 -7.40 32.98 16.50
C ALA A 45 -7.96 34.29 15.92
N ASP A 46 -8.73 34.20 14.82
CA ASP A 46 -9.25 35.36 14.10
C ASP A 46 -10.56 35.91 14.71
N LEU A 47 -11.32 35.08 15.42
CA LEU A 47 -12.61 35.48 15.98
C LEU A 47 -12.46 36.25 17.30
N PRO A 48 -13.22 37.35 17.50
CA PRO A 48 -13.27 38.04 18.78
C PRO A 48 -13.89 37.15 19.86
N GLU A 49 -13.64 37.49 21.13
CA GLU A 49 -14.25 36.77 22.25
C GLU A 49 -15.78 36.78 22.17
N GLY A 50 -16.39 35.63 22.46
CA GLY A 50 -17.83 35.43 22.40
C GLY A 50 -18.23 34.04 21.89
N ASP A 51 -19.49 33.91 21.49
CA ASP A 51 -20.08 32.63 21.11
C ASP A 51 -19.44 32.02 19.86
N SER A 52 -19.05 32.84 18.88
CA SER A 52 -18.40 32.37 17.65
C SER A 52 -17.03 31.75 17.93
N ARG A 53 -16.21 32.37 18.79
CA ARG A 53 -14.91 31.81 19.20
C ARG A 53 -15.10 30.55 20.04
N SER A 54 -16.11 30.51 20.90
CA SER A 54 -16.48 29.31 21.66
C SER A 54 -16.91 28.15 20.76
N PHE A 55 -17.63 28.46 19.67
CA PHE A 55 -18.00 27.47 18.66
C PHE A 55 -16.77 26.92 17.90
N ALA A 56 -15.84 27.79 17.49
CA ALA A 56 -14.57 27.36 16.87
C ALA A 56 -13.76 26.45 17.81
N SER A 57 -13.70 26.80 19.10
CA SER A 57 -13.04 25.97 20.13
C SER A 57 -13.67 24.58 20.25
N ARG A 58 -15.01 24.47 20.19
CA ARG A 58 -15.72 23.18 20.19
C ARG A 58 -15.45 22.35 18.93
N ILE A 59 -15.33 22.98 17.76
CA ILE A 59 -14.93 22.27 16.52
C ILE A 59 -13.52 21.70 16.69
N ARG A 60 -12.59 22.49 17.23
CA ARG A 60 -11.22 22.02 17.49
C ARG A 60 -11.20 20.84 18.45
N GLN A 61 -11.96 20.90 19.55
CA GLN A 61 -12.09 19.80 20.50
C GLN A 61 -12.69 18.54 19.87
N ALA A 62 -13.77 18.68 19.08
CA ALA A 62 -14.37 17.56 18.37
C ALA A 62 -13.40 16.95 17.34
N GLY A 63 -12.63 17.77 16.64
CA GLY A 63 -11.59 17.33 15.72
C GLY A 63 -10.44 16.60 16.43
N ALA A 64 -10.04 17.04 17.62
CA ALA A 64 -9.03 16.37 18.44
C ALA A 64 -9.51 14.98 18.90
N GLU A 65 -10.75 14.88 19.35
CA GLU A 65 -11.33 13.59 19.75
C GLU A 65 -11.51 12.65 18.55
N ALA A 66 -11.97 13.16 17.40
CA ALA A 66 -12.07 12.38 16.18
C ALA A 66 -10.70 11.86 15.71
N MET A 67 -9.62 12.63 15.86
CA MET A 67 -8.25 12.18 15.56
C MET A 67 -7.83 11.04 16.49
N ARG A 68 -8.09 11.19 17.80
CA ARG A 68 -7.83 10.13 18.79
C ARG A 68 -8.57 8.83 18.46
N LEU A 69 -9.82 8.94 17.98
CA LEU A 69 -10.59 7.79 17.52
C LEU A 69 -10.02 7.19 16.22
N ALA A 70 -9.58 8.03 15.27
CA ALA A 70 -8.97 7.59 14.02
C ALA A 70 -7.64 6.86 14.24
N ASP A 71 -6.89 7.19 15.29
CA ASP A 71 -5.67 6.48 15.67
C ASP A 71 -5.92 5.06 16.19
N MET A 72 -7.12 4.78 16.70
CA MET A 72 -7.52 3.42 17.07
C MET A 72 -7.94 2.57 15.87
N ILE A 73 -8.12 3.16 14.68
CA ILE A 73 -8.34 2.40 13.45
C ILE A 73 -7.03 1.67 13.16
N PRO A 74 -7.01 0.32 13.14
CA PRO A 74 -5.79 -0.41 12.87
C PRO A 74 -5.25 0.07 11.53
N SER A 75 -3.97 0.47 11.53
CA SER A 75 -3.27 0.63 10.27
C SER A 75 -3.22 -0.75 9.66
N SER A 76 -3.95 -0.94 8.57
CA SER A 76 -3.83 -2.15 7.78
C SER A 76 -2.35 -2.33 7.51
N PRO A 77 -1.72 -3.42 7.99
CA PRO A 77 -0.36 -3.68 7.61
C PRO A 77 -0.40 -3.67 6.09
N LYS A 78 0.41 -2.80 5.47
CA LYS A 78 0.87 -3.16 4.14
C LYS A 78 1.64 -4.45 4.40
N GLU A 79 0.99 -5.61 4.24
CA GLU A 79 1.71 -6.84 3.92
C GLU A 79 2.30 -6.56 2.55
N THR A 80 3.40 -5.81 2.58
CA THR A 80 4.16 -5.45 1.41
C THR A 80 4.90 -6.71 1.06
N VAL A 81 4.53 -7.32 -0.06
CA VAL A 81 5.22 -8.51 -0.54
C VAL A 81 6.57 -8.08 -1.09
N ARG A 82 7.65 -8.51 -0.46
CA ARG A 82 9.02 -8.19 -0.88
C ARG A 82 9.45 -9.19 -1.94
N VAL A 83 9.72 -8.71 -3.14
CA VAL A 83 10.02 -9.55 -4.30
C VAL A 83 11.41 -9.23 -4.84
N LEU A 84 12.23 -10.26 -5.03
CA LEU A 84 13.41 -10.14 -5.87
C LEU A 84 13.00 -10.42 -7.31
N MET A 85 13.00 -9.40 -8.17
CA MET A 85 12.69 -9.54 -9.59
C MET A 85 13.97 -9.66 -10.41
N VAL A 86 14.11 -10.74 -11.18
CA VAL A 86 15.24 -10.97 -12.08
C VAL A 86 14.77 -10.80 -13.52
N SER A 87 15.09 -9.67 -14.13
CA SER A 87 14.69 -9.36 -15.50
C SER A 87 15.68 -8.42 -16.18
N SER A 88 15.95 -8.68 -17.45
CA SER A 88 16.67 -7.77 -18.35
C SER A 88 15.73 -7.13 -19.39
N ALA A 89 14.42 -7.26 -19.20
CA ALA A 89 13.44 -6.72 -20.13
C ALA A 89 13.39 -5.18 -20.03
N SER A 90 13.24 -4.51 -21.17
CA SER A 90 13.21 -3.04 -21.21
C SER A 90 11.99 -2.43 -20.51
N ASP A 91 10.96 -3.22 -20.23
CA ASP A 91 9.74 -2.80 -19.54
C ASP A 91 9.77 -3.07 -18.02
N ALA A 92 10.85 -3.65 -17.50
CA ALA A 92 10.94 -4.07 -16.10
C ALA A 92 10.76 -2.88 -15.13
N ASP A 93 11.34 -1.72 -15.41
CA ASP A 93 11.20 -0.52 -14.56
C ASP A 93 9.73 -0.05 -14.48
N MET A 94 9.01 -0.08 -15.60
CA MET A 94 7.59 0.28 -15.63
C MET A 94 6.74 -0.73 -14.85
N LEU A 95 7.10 -2.02 -14.91
CA LEU A 95 6.42 -3.04 -14.14
C LEU A 95 6.68 -2.89 -12.64
N VAL A 96 7.91 -2.56 -12.23
CA VAL A 96 8.26 -2.25 -10.83
C VAL A 96 7.37 -1.14 -10.28
N LEU A 97 7.28 -0.02 -11.00
CA LEU A 97 6.42 1.11 -10.61
C LEU A 97 4.94 0.71 -10.51
N ALA A 98 4.45 -0.11 -11.45
CA ALA A 98 3.08 -0.58 -11.41
C ALA A 98 2.82 -1.49 -10.19
N LEU A 99 3.73 -2.42 -9.89
CA LEU A 99 3.61 -3.36 -8.76
C LEU A 99 3.75 -2.67 -7.39
N ASP A 100 4.57 -1.63 -7.29
CA ASP A 100 4.65 -0.77 -6.09
C ASP A 100 3.29 -0.12 -5.78
N GLY A 101 2.60 0.38 -6.81
CA GLY A 101 1.23 0.88 -6.69
C GLY A 101 0.23 -0.16 -6.17
N PHE A 102 0.52 -1.45 -6.36
CA PHE A 102 -0.27 -2.55 -5.81
C PHE A 102 0.22 -3.04 -4.45
N GLY A 103 1.27 -2.47 -3.87
CA GLY A 103 1.83 -2.83 -2.56
C GLY A 103 2.80 -4.01 -2.60
N CYS A 104 3.56 -4.16 -3.68
CA CYS A 104 4.70 -5.08 -3.75
C CYS A 104 5.99 -4.26 -3.71
N ASP A 105 6.94 -4.62 -2.84
CA ASP A 105 8.26 -4.00 -2.78
C ASP A 105 9.21 -4.79 -3.65
N ILE A 106 9.54 -4.26 -4.83
CA ILE A 106 10.30 -4.98 -5.85
C ILE A 106 11.77 -4.52 -5.82
N THR A 107 12.67 -5.44 -5.57
CA THR A 107 14.11 -5.28 -5.85
C THR A 107 14.42 -5.84 -7.23
N LEU A 108 14.64 -4.97 -8.22
CA LEU A 108 15.01 -5.39 -9.57
C LEU A 108 16.51 -5.69 -9.68
N VAL A 109 16.86 -6.83 -10.26
CA VAL A 109 18.22 -7.18 -10.66
C VAL A 109 18.26 -7.59 -12.14
N ASP A 110 19.29 -7.12 -12.84
CA ASP A 110 19.47 -7.25 -14.28
C ASP A 110 20.16 -8.56 -14.71
N SER A 111 20.60 -9.37 -13.76
CA SER A 111 21.42 -10.55 -14.03
C SER A 111 21.26 -11.65 -12.98
N VAL A 112 21.33 -12.90 -13.47
CA VAL A 112 21.31 -14.11 -12.63
C VAL A 112 22.42 -14.08 -11.57
N SER A 113 23.63 -13.67 -11.94
CA SER A 113 24.76 -13.61 -11.00
C SER A 113 24.50 -12.69 -9.81
N ARG A 114 23.85 -11.53 -10.03
CA ARG A 114 23.45 -10.63 -8.95
C ARG A 114 22.32 -11.21 -8.11
N ALA A 115 21.33 -11.86 -8.74
CA ALA A 115 20.25 -12.55 -8.02
C ALA A 115 20.81 -13.62 -7.07
N ASN A 116 21.69 -14.50 -7.57
CA ASN A 116 22.28 -15.57 -6.78
C ASN A 116 23.15 -15.02 -5.64
N GLN A 117 23.91 -13.95 -5.89
CA GLN A 117 24.68 -13.28 -4.84
C GLN A 117 23.79 -12.64 -3.78
N ALA A 118 22.67 -12.03 -4.18
CA ALA A 118 21.71 -11.41 -3.26
C ALA A 118 21.04 -12.47 -2.36
N LEU A 119 20.56 -13.57 -2.96
CA LEU A 119 19.95 -14.69 -2.25
C LEU A 119 20.92 -15.37 -1.29
N ALA A 120 22.18 -15.58 -1.69
CA ALA A 120 23.20 -16.17 -0.81
C ALA A 120 23.55 -15.27 0.39
N ARG A 121 23.52 -13.94 0.22
CA ARG A 121 23.86 -12.98 1.28
C ARG A 121 22.73 -12.74 2.27
N ALA A 122 21.50 -12.69 1.77
CA ALA A 122 20.34 -12.29 2.58
C ALA A 122 19.07 -13.04 2.16
N PRO A 123 18.98 -14.37 2.37
CA PRO A 123 17.87 -15.18 1.88
C PRO A 123 16.50 -14.79 2.47
N LYS A 124 16.47 -14.11 3.63
CA LYS A 124 15.24 -13.66 4.31
C LYS A 124 14.83 -12.22 3.99
N ALA A 125 15.56 -11.54 3.10
CA ALA A 125 15.25 -10.17 2.72
C ALA A 125 14.01 -10.08 1.82
N TRP A 126 13.68 -11.17 1.12
CA TRP A 126 12.52 -11.27 0.22
C TRP A 126 11.58 -12.38 0.67
N ASP A 127 10.34 -12.29 0.23
CA ASP A 127 9.29 -13.27 0.46
C ASP A 127 9.16 -14.24 -0.73
N LEU A 128 9.54 -13.80 -1.94
CA LEU A 128 9.56 -14.62 -3.15
C LEU A 128 10.52 -14.08 -4.22
N VAL A 129 10.81 -14.90 -5.24
CA VAL A 129 11.59 -14.52 -6.42
C VAL A 129 10.71 -14.54 -7.68
N LEU A 130 10.63 -13.42 -8.40
CA LEU A 130 9.96 -13.30 -9.70
C LEU A 130 11.02 -13.29 -10.81
N VAL A 131 10.91 -14.15 -11.82
CA VAL A 131 11.95 -14.31 -12.84
C VAL A 131 11.37 -14.41 -14.25
N GLU A 132 12.06 -13.88 -15.24
CA GLU A 132 11.70 -14.10 -16.65
C GLU A 132 11.82 -15.59 -17.05
N PRO A 133 10.96 -16.12 -17.94
CA PRO A 133 10.97 -17.53 -18.33
C PRO A 133 12.33 -18.06 -18.76
N VAL A 134 13.07 -17.26 -19.54
CA VAL A 134 14.40 -17.60 -20.05
C VAL A 134 15.48 -17.63 -18.98
N LEU A 135 15.26 -16.99 -17.83
CA LEU A 135 16.22 -16.92 -16.73
C LEU A 135 15.88 -17.90 -15.59
N ALA A 136 14.66 -18.45 -15.57
CA ALA A 136 14.14 -19.21 -14.44
C ALA A 136 15.02 -20.40 -14.02
N VAL A 137 15.46 -21.19 -15.00
CA VAL A 137 16.31 -22.38 -14.77
C VAL A 137 17.64 -22.04 -14.08
N HIS A 138 18.13 -20.81 -14.22
CA HIS A 138 19.41 -20.38 -13.67
C HIS A 138 19.31 -19.79 -12.25
N VAL A 139 18.09 -19.51 -11.77
CA VAL A 139 17.81 -18.93 -10.45
C VAL A 139 17.12 -19.95 -9.53
N GLU A 140 16.52 -20.99 -10.09
CA GLU A 140 15.75 -22.01 -9.37
C GLU A 140 16.52 -22.67 -8.22
N GLU A 141 17.76 -23.10 -8.45
CA GLU A 141 18.59 -23.72 -7.42
C GLU A 141 18.87 -22.76 -6.25
N ALA A 142 19.16 -21.48 -6.55
CA ALA A 142 19.43 -20.47 -5.53
C ALA A 142 18.18 -20.11 -4.73
N ALA A 143 17.02 -19.98 -5.39
CA ALA A 143 15.74 -19.73 -4.73
C ALA A 143 15.33 -20.89 -3.83
N THR A 144 15.49 -22.13 -4.31
CA THR A 144 15.23 -23.37 -3.54
C THR A 144 16.13 -23.44 -2.31
N THR A 145 17.42 -23.14 -2.47
CA THR A 145 18.39 -23.11 -1.36
C THR A 145 18.04 -22.03 -0.33
N ALA A 146 17.51 -20.89 -0.78
CA ALA A 146 17.02 -19.83 0.08
C ALA A 146 15.67 -20.16 0.75
N GLY A 147 14.99 -21.23 0.33
CA GLY A 147 13.66 -21.59 0.79
C GLY A 147 12.57 -20.65 0.31
N LEU A 148 12.78 -19.97 -0.82
CA LEU A 148 11.84 -18.99 -1.36
C LEU A 148 11.05 -19.58 -2.55
N PRO A 149 9.75 -19.28 -2.65
CA PRO A 149 8.98 -19.63 -3.84
C PRO A 149 9.52 -18.86 -5.06
N LEU A 150 9.67 -19.58 -6.17
CA LEU A 150 10.05 -19.05 -7.47
C LEU A 150 8.81 -18.93 -8.35
N LEU A 151 8.56 -17.74 -8.90
CA LEU A 151 7.48 -17.49 -9.84
C LEU A 151 8.02 -17.02 -11.18
N THR A 152 7.58 -17.67 -12.25
CA THR A 152 7.94 -17.28 -13.61
C THR A 152 6.97 -16.22 -14.13
N ARG A 153 7.51 -15.10 -14.61
CA ARG A 153 6.72 -14.01 -15.20
C ARG A 153 6.08 -14.47 -16.51
N ASP A 154 4.79 -14.20 -16.65
CA ASP A 154 4.11 -14.20 -17.95
C ASP A 154 4.05 -12.75 -18.47
N PRO A 155 4.73 -12.41 -19.58
CA PRO A 155 4.70 -11.06 -20.15
C PRO A 155 3.30 -10.58 -20.55
N ALA A 156 2.36 -11.50 -20.82
CA ALA A 156 0.98 -11.16 -21.15
C ALA A 156 0.11 -10.86 -19.91
N MET A 157 0.60 -11.16 -18.70
CA MET A 157 -0.15 -10.98 -17.47
C MET A 157 -0.18 -9.51 -17.04
N PRO A 158 -1.36 -8.91 -16.82
CA PRO A 158 -1.47 -7.56 -16.29
C PRO A 158 -0.86 -7.43 -14.89
N ALA A 159 -0.25 -6.28 -14.58
CA ALA A 159 0.40 -6.02 -13.29
C ALA A 159 -0.52 -6.23 -12.07
N ALA A 160 -1.81 -5.88 -12.19
CA ALA A 160 -2.79 -6.10 -11.13
C ALA A 160 -2.99 -7.59 -10.82
N SER A 161 -3.12 -8.43 -11.84
CA SER A 161 -3.26 -9.88 -11.71
C SER A 161 -1.98 -10.51 -11.16
N LEU A 162 -0.82 -10.04 -11.63
CA LEU A 162 0.47 -10.48 -11.12
C LEU A 162 0.62 -10.14 -9.63
N ALA A 163 0.22 -8.95 -9.19
CA ALA A 163 0.27 -8.55 -7.77
C ALA A 163 -0.60 -9.43 -6.87
N ILE A 164 -1.74 -9.92 -7.36
CA ILE A 164 -2.58 -10.89 -6.63
C ILE A 164 -1.84 -12.23 -6.51
N LEU A 165 -1.30 -12.72 -7.62
CA LEU A 165 -0.58 -13.99 -7.67
C LEU A 165 0.66 -14.00 -6.76
N LEU A 166 1.41 -12.89 -6.71
CA LEU A 166 2.56 -12.71 -5.82
C LEU A 166 2.16 -12.86 -4.36
N ARG A 167 1.04 -12.27 -3.94
CA ARG A 167 0.53 -12.39 -2.56
C ARG A 167 0.10 -13.80 -2.21
N GLU A 168 -0.65 -14.45 -3.10
CA GLU A 168 -1.10 -15.83 -2.87
C GLU A 168 0.08 -16.80 -2.75
N SER A 169 1.17 -16.54 -3.46
CA SER A 169 2.37 -17.37 -3.43
C SER A 169 3.09 -17.30 -2.09
N VAL A 170 3.13 -16.13 -1.45
CA VAL A 170 3.72 -15.96 -0.11
C VAL A 170 2.86 -16.64 0.97
N GLN A 171 1.54 -16.63 0.83
CA GLN A 171 0.64 -17.24 1.82
C GLN A 171 0.66 -18.78 1.82
N ARG A 172 1.21 -19.42 0.77
CA ARG A 172 1.28 -20.88 0.64
C ARG A 172 2.64 -21.48 1.00
N GLY A 173 3.69 -20.67 1.11
CA GLY A 173 5.04 -21.08 1.50
C GLY A 173 5.23 -21.05 3.00
#